data_AF-A0AA37F2P1-F1
#
_entry.id   AF-A0AA37F2P1-F1
#
_cell.length_a   1.000
_cell.length_b   1.000
_cell.length_c   1.000
_cell.angle_alpha   90.00
_cell.angle_beta   90.00
_cell.angle_gamma   90.00
#
_symmetry.space_group_name_H-M   'P 1'
#
loop_
_entity.id
_entity.type
_entity.pdbx_description
1 polymer ?
#
loop_
_entity_poly.entity_id
_entity_poly.type
_entity_poly.pdbx_seq_one_letter_code
_entity_poly.pdbx_strand_id
1 'polypeptide(L)'
;MTERSGGYQAERAGLLRRARAFADERDRMAAECAALEEVFLREGRPLGDDQYGAELERNLPKLKESVFGGFRAYIDELEGVRKGLIANADGYRAAEQAGTAPGE
;
A
#
# COMPACT_ATOMS: atom_id res chain seq x y z
N MET A 1 42.26 -10.34 -4.29
CA MET A 1 40.92 -10.27 -4.92
C MET A 1 40.06 -11.32 -4.25
N THR A 2 39.35 -10.94 -3.19
CA THR A 2 38.41 -11.84 -2.51
C THR A 2 37.18 -11.95 -3.41
N GLU A 3 36.95 -13.13 -3.96
CA GLU A 3 35.75 -13.45 -4.73
C GLU A 3 34.53 -13.12 -3.87
N ARG A 4 33.70 -12.19 -4.36
CA ARG A 4 32.35 -11.99 -3.79
C ARG A 4 31.58 -13.26 -4.13
N SER A 5 31.34 -14.10 -3.13
CA SER A 5 30.40 -15.21 -3.22
C SER A 5 29.10 -14.69 -3.85
N GLY A 6 28.70 -15.32 -4.95
CA GLY A 6 27.59 -14.89 -5.81
C GLY A 6 26.22 -15.08 -5.13
N GLY A 7 25.94 -14.27 -4.11
CA GLY A 7 24.64 -14.14 -3.50
C GLY A 7 23.88 -12.94 -4.06
N TYR A 8 22.54 -13.03 -4.07
CA TYR A 8 21.69 -11.88 -4.34
C TYR A 8 21.78 -10.90 -3.16
N GLN A 9 22.43 -9.77 -3.36
CA GLN A 9 22.53 -8.70 -2.36
C GLN A 9 21.57 -7.56 -2.75
N ALA A 10 20.57 -7.29 -1.92
CA ALA A 10 19.78 -6.08 -2.03
C ALA A 10 20.47 -4.96 -1.24
N GLU A 11 20.69 -3.81 -1.87
CA GLU A 11 21.24 -2.64 -1.18
C GLU A 11 20.22 -2.11 -0.16
N ARG A 12 20.63 -1.97 1.11
CA ARG A 12 19.79 -1.45 2.19
C ARG A 12 19.13 -0.10 1.83
N ALA A 13 19.89 0.81 1.23
CA ALA A 13 19.38 2.10 0.77
C ALA A 13 18.30 1.93 -0.33
N GLY A 14 18.45 0.93 -1.20
CA GLY A 14 17.46 0.55 -2.20
C GLY A 14 16.15 0.06 -1.58
N LEU A 15 16.21 -0.79 -0.56
CA LEU A 15 15.04 -1.28 0.17
C LEU A 15 14.29 -0.13 0.86
N LEU A 16 15.00 0.77 1.54
CA LEU A 16 14.39 1.92 2.21
C LEU A 16 13.77 2.92 1.22
N ARG A 17 14.45 3.19 0.10
CA ARG A 17 13.91 4.04 -0.97
C ARG A 17 12.62 3.44 -1.54
N ARG A 18 12.60 2.12 -1.77
CA ARG A 18 11.40 1.45 -2.28
C ARG A 18 10.28 1.46 -1.25
N ALA A 19 10.59 1.22 0.03
CA ALA A 19 9.62 1.32 1.12
C ALA A 19 8.98 2.71 1.20
N ARG A 20 9.77 3.77 0.98
CA ARG A 20 9.24 5.14 0.90
C ARG A 20 8.26 5.32 -0.27
N ALA A 21 8.61 4.82 -1.45
CA ALA A 21 7.71 4.89 -2.61
C ALA A 21 6.37 4.16 -2.36
N PHE A 22 6.38 3.02 -1.66
CA PHE A 22 5.13 2.35 -1.25
C PHE A 22 4.33 3.16 -0.23
N ALA A 23 4.99 3.87 0.69
CA ALA A 23 4.32 4.76 1.63
C ALA A 23 3.65 5.94 0.91
N ASP A 24 4.36 6.56 -0.04
CA ASP A 24 3.82 7.69 -0.81
C ASP A 24 2.62 7.25 -1.67
N GLU A 25 2.67 6.07 -2.30
CA GLU A 25 1.54 5.51 -3.05
C GLU A 25 0.35 5.18 -2.15
N ARG A 26 0.59 4.61 -0.96
CA ARG A 26 -0.45 4.36 0.04
C ARG A 26 -1.17 5.66 0.41
N ASP A 27 -0.41 6.71 0.69
CA ASP A 27 -0.97 8.02 1.07
C ASP A 27 -1.78 8.64 -0.06
N ARG A 28 -1.32 8.49 -1.30
CA ARG A 28 -2.09 8.89 -2.47
C ARG A 28 -3.41 8.14 -2.56
N MET A 29 -3.40 6.81 -2.46
CA MET A 29 -4.62 5.99 -2.56
C MET A 29 -5.60 6.27 -1.42
N ALA A 30 -5.11 6.54 -0.21
CA ALA A 30 -5.95 6.95 0.91
C ALA A 30 -6.63 8.31 0.65
N ALA A 31 -5.91 9.27 0.07
CA ALA A 31 -6.48 10.57 -0.30
C ALA A 31 -7.55 10.45 -1.40
N GLU A 32 -7.30 9.65 -2.44
CA GLU A 32 -8.28 9.39 -3.52
C GLU A 32 -9.54 8.70 -2.96
N CYS A 33 -9.37 7.74 -2.05
CA CYS A 33 -10.47 7.06 -1.38
C CYS A 33 -11.34 8.04 -0.58
N ALA A 34 -10.72 8.95 0.18
CA ALA A 34 -11.42 9.97 0.96
C ALA A 34 -12.16 10.96 0.05
N ALA A 35 -11.52 11.44 -1.02
CA ALA A 35 -12.15 12.33 -1.99
C ALA A 35 -13.37 11.67 -2.67
N LEU A 36 -13.27 10.38 -3.01
CA LEU A 36 -14.37 9.62 -3.57
C LEU A 36 -15.53 9.47 -2.58
N GLU A 37 -15.23 9.21 -1.30
CA GLU A 37 -16.24 9.15 -0.25
C GLU A 37 -17.01 10.47 -0.10
N GLU A 38 -16.30 11.61 -0.14
CA GLU A 38 -16.91 12.94 -0.15
C GLU A 38 -17.86 13.14 -1.35
N VAL A 39 -17.48 12.68 -2.54
CA VAL A 39 -18.36 12.72 -3.73
C VAL A 39 -19.63 11.92 -3.49
N PHE A 40 -19.51 10.70 -2.98
CA PHE A 40 -20.69 9.86 -2.67
C PHE A 40 -21.59 10.50 -1.59
N LEU A 41 -21.02 11.20 -0.61
CA LEU A 41 -21.78 11.90 0.43
C LEU A 41 -22.49 13.15 -0.11
N ARG A 42 -21.79 13.94 -0.95
CA ARG A 42 -22.33 15.17 -1.54
C ARG A 42 -23.41 14.88 -2.57
N GLU A 43 -23.17 13.92 -3.45
CA GLU A 43 -24.02 13.69 -4.62
C GLU A 43 -25.15 12.71 -4.36
N GLY A 44 -25.03 11.85 -3.33
CA GLY A 44 -26.10 11.15 -2.57
C GLY A 44 -27.22 10.43 -3.34
N ARG A 45 -27.95 11.17 -4.20
CA ARG A 45 -29.05 10.74 -5.06
C ARG A 45 -29.08 11.59 -6.36
N PRO A 46 -28.16 11.38 -7.31
CA PRO A 46 -28.13 12.20 -8.53
C PRO A 46 -29.14 11.74 -9.61
N LEU A 47 -29.76 10.57 -9.45
CA LEU A 47 -30.72 10.01 -10.40
C LEU A 47 -32.12 10.08 -9.82
N GLY A 48 -33.00 10.78 -10.54
CA GLY A 48 -34.35 11.12 -10.10
C GLY A 48 -35.29 9.92 -9.96
N ASP A 49 -36.57 10.21 -9.73
CA ASP A 49 -37.63 9.24 -9.36
C ASP A 49 -38.05 8.26 -10.50
N ASP A 50 -37.15 7.93 -11.41
CA ASP A 50 -37.38 6.91 -12.46
C ASP A 50 -36.96 5.50 -12.00
N GLN A 51 -37.29 4.51 -12.83
CA GLN A 51 -36.96 3.10 -12.55
C GLN A 51 -35.44 2.87 -12.42
N TYR A 52 -34.62 3.64 -13.14
CA TYR A 52 -33.16 3.52 -13.07
C TYR A 52 -32.61 4.11 -11.76
N GLY A 53 -33.14 5.24 -11.28
CA GLY A 53 -32.82 5.82 -9.98
C GLY A 53 -33.15 4.87 -8.84
N ALA A 54 -34.32 4.24 -8.86
CA ALA A 54 -34.73 3.25 -7.85
C ALA A 54 -33.84 1.98 -7.85
N GLU A 55 -33.48 1.47 -9.03
CA GLU A 55 -32.56 0.34 -9.14
C GLU A 55 -31.14 0.70 -8.68
N LEU A 56 -30.67 1.92 -8.97
CA LEU A 56 -29.37 2.38 -8.49
C LEU A 56 -29.39 2.53 -6.97
N GLU A 57 -30.39 3.18 -6.38
CA GLU A 57 -30.50 3.33 -4.93
C GLU A 57 -30.45 1.99 -4.19
N ARG A 58 -31.10 0.97 -4.74
CA ARG A 58 -31.08 -0.38 -4.19
C ARG A 58 -29.68 -1.03 -4.22
N ASN A 59 -28.91 -0.80 -5.28
CA ASN A 59 -27.59 -1.42 -5.46
C ASN A 59 -26.43 -0.55 -4.95
N LEU A 60 -26.66 0.74 -4.72
CA LEU A 60 -25.66 1.73 -4.33
C LEU A 60 -24.89 1.34 -3.06
N PRO A 61 -25.52 0.83 -1.98
CA PRO A 61 -24.76 0.39 -0.80
C PRO A 61 -23.74 -0.71 -1.11
N LYS A 62 -24.14 -1.71 -1.92
CA LYS A 62 -23.28 -2.82 -2.33
C LYS A 62 -22.16 -2.36 -3.26
N LEU A 63 -22.46 -1.43 -4.17
CA LEU A 63 -21.46 -0.81 -5.04
C LEU A 63 -20.43 -0.02 -4.21
N LYS A 64 -20.89 0.80 -3.26
CA LYS A 64 -20.00 1.54 -2.33
C LYS A 64 -19.12 0.58 -1.55
N GLU A 65 -19.69 -0.47 -0.96
CA GLU A 65 -18.94 -1.47 -0.21
C GLU A 65 -17.85 -2.14 -1.07
N SER A 66 -18.19 -2.53 -2.30
CA SER A 66 -17.24 -3.15 -3.23
C SER A 66 -16.09 -2.20 -3.59
N VAL A 67 -16.40 -0.95 -3.93
CA VAL A 67 -15.41 0.06 -4.32
C VAL A 67 -14.47 0.38 -3.16
N PHE A 68 -15.02 0.74 -2.00
CA PHE A 68 -14.21 1.11 -0.83
C PHE A 68 -13.49 -0.10 -0.22
N GLY A 69 -14.08 -1.30 -0.35
CA GLY A 69 -13.42 -2.55 -0.02
C GLY A 69 -12.15 -2.79 -0.86
N GLY A 70 -12.22 -2.52 -2.16
CA GLY A 70 -11.07 -2.60 -3.07
C GLY A 70 -9.96 -1.62 -2.71
N PHE A 71 -10.31 -0.35 -2.44
CA PHE A 71 -9.34 0.65 -1.97
C PHE A 71 -8.62 0.21 -0.69
N ARG A 72 -9.38 -0.24 0.32
CA ARG A 72 -8.81 -0.71 1.59
C ARG A 72 -7.86 -1.88 1.38
N ALA A 73 -8.27 -2.88 0.60
CA ALA A 73 -7.44 -4.05 0.33
C ALA A 73 -6.11 -3.66 -0.34
N TYR A 74 -6.15 -2.74 -1.30
CA TYR A 74 -4.94 -2.28 -1.98
C TYR A 74 -4.03 -1.45 -1.06
N ILE A 75 -4.61 -0.56 -0.25
CA ILE A 75 -3.88 0.22 0.76
C ILE A 75 -3.18 -0.72 1.77
N ASP A 76 -3.87 -1.75 2.23
CA ASP A 76 -3.33 -2.76 3.13
C ASP A 76 -2.18 -3.55 2.49
N GLU A 77 -2.29 -3.89 1.20
CA GLU A 77 -1.22 -4.53 0.45
C GLU A 77 0.03 -3.64 0.35
N LEU A 78 -0.14 -2.36 0.00
CA LEU A 78 0.97 -1.39 -0.08
C LEU A 78 1.70 -1.26 1.26
N GLU A 79 0.96 -1.18 2.37
CA GLU A 79 1.53 -1.11 3.71
C GLU A 79 2.21 -2.43 4.12
N GLY A 80 1.65 -3.58 3.71
CA GLY A 80 2.26 -4.89 3.90
C GLY A 80 3.62 -5.01 3.21
N VAL A 81 3.70 -4.62 1.93
CA VAL A 81 4.96 -4.64 1.17
C VAL A 81 5.98 -3.67 1.78
N ARG A 82 5.56 -2.45 2.16
CA ARG A 82 6.41 -1.48 2.85
C ARG A 82 7.03 -2.07 4.11
N LYS A 83 6.22 -2.68 4.98
CA LYS A 83 6.70 -3.32 6.23
C LYS A 83 7.71 -4.43 5.93
N GLY A 84 7.45 -5.26 4.93
CA GLY A 84 8.38 -6.30 4.48
C GLY A 84 9.72 -5.74 4.01
N LEU A 85 9.73 -4.63 3.25
CA LEU A 85 10.96 -3.99 2.80
C LEU A 85 11.77 -3.40 3.96
N ILE A 86 11.11 -2.78 4.94
CA ILE A 86 11.77 -2.24 6.15
C ILE A 86 12.37 -3.38 6.96
N ALA A 87 11.62 -4.46 7.20
CA ALA A 87 12.10 -5.63 7.93
C ALA A 87 13.34 -6.26 7.26
N ASN A 88 13.34 -6.37 5.93
CA ASN A 88 14.52 -6.84 5.18
C ASN A 88 15.71 -5.88 5.33
N ALA A 89 15.49 -4.57 5.26
CA ALA A 89 16.54 -3.57 5.43
C ALA A 89 17.17 -3.63 6.83
N ASP A 90 16.36 -3.87 7.87
CA ASP A 90 16.83 -4.07 9.24
C ASP A 90 17.60 -5.38 9.39
N GLY A 91 17.17 -6.45 8.71
CA GLY A 91 17.89 -7.73 8.65
C GLY A 91 19.28 -7.59 8.03
N TYR A 92 19.43 -6.86 6.93
CA TYR A 92 20.74 -6.58 6.34
C TYR A 92 21.65 -5.78 7.28
N ARG A 93 21.12 -4.77 7.97
CA ARG A 93 21.90 -4.01 8.98
C ARG A 93 22.40 -4.92 10.11
N ALA A 94 21.53 -5.81 10.61
CA ALA A 94 21.91 -6.74 11.67
C ALA A 94 22.99 -7.73 11.21
N ALA A 95 22.89 -8.24 9.98
CA ALA A 95 23.90 -9.13 9.40
C ALA A 95 25.25 -8.42 9.21
N GLU A 96 25.26 -7.17 8.73
CA GLU A 96 26.48 -6.36 8.64
C GLU A 96 27.13 -6.16 10.01
N GLN A 97 26.34 -5.85 11.05
CA GLN A 97 26.83 -5.67 12.42
C GLN A 97 27.40 -6.97 13.01
N ALA A 98 26.73 -8.11 12.78
CA ALA A 98 27.19 -9.42 13.26
C ALA A 98 28.47 -9.88 12.56
N GLY A 99 28.62 -9.62 11.25
CA GLY A 99 29.84 -9.94 10.49
C GLY A 99 31.02 -9.00 10.76
N THR A 100 30.78 -7.87 11.44
CA THR A 100 31.82 -6.89 11.81
C THR A 100 32.31 -7.09 13.26
N ALA A 101 31.78 -8.06 14.00
CA ALA A 101 32.37 -8.46 15.28
C ALA A 101 33.80 -8.98 15.03
N PRO A 102 34.83 -8.48 15.73
CA PRO A 102 36.18 -8.99 15.58
C PRO A 102 36.18 -10.46 16.01
N GLY A 103 36.79 -11.32 15.19
CA GLY A 103 37.07 -12.68 15.62
C GLY A 103 37.84 -12.65 16.94
N GLU A 104 37.25 -13.27 17.96
CA GLU A 104 37.99 -13.77 19.12
C GLU A 104 38.63 -15.12 18.77
#